data_AF-A0A1L7D6G9-F1
#
_entry.id   AF-A0A1L7D6G9-F1
#
_cell.length_a   1.000
_cell.length_b   1.000
_cell.length_c   1.000
_cell.angle_alpha   90.00
_cell.angle_beta   90.00
_cell.angle_gamma   90.00
#
_symmetry.space_group_name_H-M   'P 1'
#
loop_
_entity.id
_entity.type
_entity.pdbx_description
1 polymer ?
#
loop_
_entity_poly.entity_id
_entity_poly.type
_entity_poly.pdbx_seq_one_letter_code
_entity_poly.pdbx_strand_id
1 'polypeptide(L)'
;MRGLARDDSGSVSVEAALALSTLVLVLMAMVAALVTLGAYISAVDTAGAAARAAAIGLDYSPPRGRVSQTAAGGLVTVTAHIPAPLGEISAQAIFPEES
;
A
#
# COMPACT_ATOMS: atom_id res chain seq x y z
N MET A 1 -18.75 -32.02 -46.14
CA MET A 1 -18.56 -30.70 -45.49
C MET A 1 -18.71 -30.88 -43.98
N ARG A 2 -17.64 -31.31 -43.29
CA ARG A 2 -17.63 -31.56 -41.84
C ARG A 2 -16.24 -31.20 -41.33
N GLY A 3 -16.10 -30.02 -40.73
CA GLY A 3 -14.81 -29.51 -40.25
C GLY A 3 -14.90 -28.17 -39.53
N LEU A 4 -15.85 -27.29 -39.88
CA LEU A 4 -15.87 -25.91 -39.37
C LEU A 4 -16.52 -25.73 -37.98
N ALA A 5 -17.54 -26.50 -37.61
CA ALA A 5 -18.29 -26.24 -36.37
C ALA A 5 -17.55 -26.57 -35.06
N ARG A 6 -16.49 -27.39 -35.12
CA ARG A 6 -15.73 -27.82 -33.93
C ARG A 6 -14.61 -26.84 -33.56
N ASP A 7 -14.14 -26.07 -34.52
CA ASP A 7 -13.06 -25.09 -34.37
C ASP A 7 -13.58 -23.79 -33.72
N ASP A 8 -14.71 -23.27 -34.22
CA ASP A 8 -15.33 -22.05 -33.70
C ASP A 8 -15.75 -22.15 -32.23
N SER A 9 -16.29 -23.30 -31.79
CA SER A 9 -16.74 -23.49 -30.40
C SER A 9 -15.58 -23.57 -29.39
N GLY A 10 -14.43 -24.09 -29.82
CA GLY A 10 -13.21 -24.10 -29.03
C GLY A 10 -12.58 -22.72 -28.94
N SER A 11 -12.54 -22.00 -30.06
CA SER A 11 -12.01 -20.64 -30.15
C SER A 11 -12.75 -19.67 -29.22
N VAL A 12 -14.08 -19.62 -29.27
CA VAL A 12 -14.88 -18.70 -28.43
C VAL A 12 -14.72 -18.98 -26.93
N SER A 13 -14.52 -20.24 -26.55
CA SER A 13 -14.32 -20.62 -25.14
C SER A 13 -12.95 -20.16 -24.62
N VAL A 14 -11.91 -20.25 -25.47
CA VAL A 14 -10.56 -19.76 -25.15
C VAL A 14 -10.53 -18.24 -25.06
N GLU A 15 -11.17 -17.54 -26.01
CA GLU A 15 -11.29 -16.08 -25.99
C GLU A 15 -12.03 -15.60 -24.74
N ALA A 16 -13.15 -16.25 -24.40
CA ALA A 16 -13.89 -15.93 -23.18
C ALA A 16 -13.06 -16.17 -21.91
N ALA A 17 -12.30 -17.27 -21.85
CA ALA A 17 -11.42 -17.57 -20.73
C ALA A 17 -10.31 -16.52 -20.57
N LEU A 18 -9.70 -16.08 -21.68
CA LEU A 18 -8.68 -15.03 -21.67
C LEU A 18 -9.26 -13.67 -21.29
N ALA A 19 -10.42 -13.30 -21.84
CA ALA A 19 -11.11 -12.07 -21.49
C ALA A 19 -11.47 -12.03 -19.99
N LEU A 20 -12.01 -13.14 -19.46
CA LEU A 20 -12.35 -13.25 -18.05
C LEU A 20 -11.10 -13.19 -17.16
N SER A 21 -10.02 -13.90 -17.54
CA SER A 21 -8.76 -13.88 -16.78
C SER A 21 -8.16 -12.47 -16.72
N THR A 22 -8.18 -11.76 -17.85
CA THR A 22 -7.70 -10.38 -17.93
C THR A 22 -8.55 -9.45 -17.06
N LEU A 23 -9.87 -9.60 -17.09
CA LEU A 23 -10.78 -8.81 -16.26
C LEU A 23 -10.51 -9.03 -14.76
N VAL A 24 -10.30 -10.30 -14.35
CA VAL A 24 -9.97 -10.64 -12.96
C VAL A 24 -8.63 -10.02 -12.56
N LEU A 25 -7.61 -10.07 -13.41
CA LEU A 25 -6.31 -9.45 -13.13
C LEU A 25 -6.42 -7.94 -12.94
N VAL A 26 -7.18 -7.25 -13.81
CA VAL A 26 -7.42 -5.81 -13.68
C VAL A 26 -8.14 -5.50 -12.36
N LEU A 27 -9.17 -6.27 -12.02
CA LEU A 27 -9.88 -6.10 -10.75
C LEU A 27 -8.95 -6.26 -9.55
N MET A 28 -8.11 -7.30 -9.54
CA MET A 28 -7.14 -7.53 -8.47
C MET A 28 -6.13 -6.39 -8.37
N ALA A 29 -5.67 -5.85 -9.51
CA ALA A 29 -4.79 -4.69 -9.54
C ALA A 29 -5.46 -3.44 -8.96
N MET A 30 -6.74 -3.20 -9.26
CA MET A 30 -7.51 -2.10 -8.68
C MET A 30 -7.64 -2.23 -7.17
N VAL A 31 -7.96 -3.44 -6.67
CA VAL A 31 -8.05 -3.70 -5.22
C VAL A 31 -6.70 -3.49 -4.55
N ALA A 32 -5.61 -3.97 -5.14
CA ALA A 32 -4.25 -3.76 -4.63
C ALA A 32 -3.89 -2.27 -4.55
N ALA A 33 -4.28 -1.47 -5.55
CA ALA A 33 -4.09 -0.03 -5.55
C ALA A 33 -4.87 0.67 -4.41
N LEU A 34 -6.14 0.29 -4.21
CA LEU A 34 -6.97 0.85 -3.13
C LEU A 34 -6.41 0.52 -1.74
N VAL A 35 -5.98 -0.73 -1.52
CA VAL A 35 -5.36 -1.13 -0.25
C VAL A 35 -4.03 -0.38 -0.03
N THR A 36 -3.27 -0.15 -1.10
CA THR A 36 -2.03 0.63 -1.03
C THR A 36 -2.28 2.09 -0.67
N LEU A 37 -3.34 2.70 -1.21
CA LEU A 37 -3.77 4.03 -0.80
C LEU A 37 -4.20 4.07 0.67
N GLY A 38 -4.89 3.04 1.16
CA GLY A 38 -5.21 2.89 2.59
C GLY A 38 -3.96 2.79 3.46
N ALA A 39 -2.91 2.09 3.00
CA ALA A 39 -1.63 2.03 3.68
C ALA A 39 -0.93 3.39 3.74
N TYR A 40 -1.06 4.23 2.70
CA TYR A 40 -0.54 5.60 2.71
C TYR A 40 -1.21 6.46 3.78
N ILE A 41 -2.55 6.45 3.84
CA ILE A 41 -3.30 7.19 4.86
C ILE A 41 -2.89 6.72 6.26
N SER A 42 -2.78 5.39 6.45
CA SER A 42 -2.31 4.80 7.71
C SER A 42 -0.88 5.22 8.06
N ALA A 43 0.02 5.34 7.07
CA ALA A 43 1.39 5.80 7.30
C ALA A 43 1.42 7.25 7.78
N VAL A 44 0.63 8.14 7.17
CA VAL A 44 0.53 9.55 7.56
C VAL A 44 0.00 9.69 8.99
N ASP A 45 -1.08 8.98 9.31
CA ASP A 45 -1.67 8.98 10.66
C ASP A 45 -0.67 8.45 11.69
N THR A 46 0.00 7.33 11.39
CA THR A 46 1.01 6.71 12.27
C THR A 46 2.19 7.66 12.51
N ALA A 47 2.71 8.32 11.46
CA ALA A 47 3.81 9.27 11.59
C ALA A 47 3.43 10.46 12.47
N GLY A 48 2.21 11.01 12.29
CA GLY A 48 1.69 12.11 13.10
C GLY A 48 1.47 11.71 14.57
N ALA A 49 0.88 10.54 14.82
CA ALA A 49 0.67 10.01 16.16
C ALA A 49 2.00 9.75 16.88
N ALA A 50 2.97 9.16 16.18
CA ALA A 50 4.30 8.92 16.70
C ALA A 50 5.08 10.22 16.97
N ALA A 51 4.95 11.23 16.11
CA ALA A 51 5.54 12.55 16.35
C ALA A 51 4.95 13.24 17.58
N ARG A 52 3.62 13.19 17.76
CA ARG A 52 2.99 13.71 18.98
C ARG A 52 3.47 12.97 20.23
N ALA A 53 3.57 11.65 20.19
CA ALA A 53 4.06 10.85 21.31
C ALA A 53 5.53 11.19 21.64
N ALA A 54 6.36 11.32 20.61
CA ALA A 54 7.76 11.71 20.76
C ALA A 54 7.93 13.10 21.37
N ALA A 55 7.11 14.08 20.98
CA ALA A 55 7.15 15.44 21.52
C ALA A 55 6.84 15.50 23.03
N ILE A 56 6.10 14.51 23.57
CA ILE A 56 5.79 14.40 25.01
C ILE A 56 6.61 13.32 25.72
N GLY A 57 7.62 12.76 25.05
CA GLY A 57 8.51 11.75 25.63
C GLY A 57 7.86 10.38 25.89
N LEU A 58 6.80 10.03 25.15
CA LEU A 58 6.15 8.72 25.25
C LEU A 58 6.59 7.78 24.13
N ASP A 59 6.77 6.51 24.48
CA ASP A 59 6.99 5.44 23.52
C ASP A 59 5.72 5.19 22.69
N TYR A 60 5.91 5.01 21.38
CA TYR A 60 4.83 4.72 20.44
C TYR A 60 5.10 3.41 19.69
N SER A 61 4.17 2.46 19.79
CA SER A 61 4.19 1.22 19.01
C SER A 61 3.06 1.25 17.98
N PRO A 62 3.35 1.23 16.67
CA PRO A 62 2.31 1.20 15.65
C PRO A 62 1.58 -0.15 15.67
N PRO A 63 0.26 -0.19 15.40
CA PRO A 63 -0.49 -1.44 15.28
C PRO A 63 -0.09 -2.25 14.04
N ARG A 64 0.52 -1.60 13.04
CA ARG A 64 1.01 -2.22 11.81
C ARG A 64 2.26 -1.49 11.33
N GLY A 65 3.20 -2.25 10.76
CA GLY A 65 4.41 -1.67 10.19
C GLY A 65 5.44 -1.29 11.25
N ARG A 66 6.26 -0.28 10.96
CA ARG A 66 7.35 0.18 11.83
C ARG A 66 7.43 1.69 11.82
N VAL A 67 7.98 2.24 12.90
CA VAL A 67 8.32 3.66 13.01
C VAL A 67 9.81 3.77 13.29
N SER A 68 10.47 4.72 12.64
CA SER A 68 11.83 5.13 12.93
C SER A 68 11.89 6.62 13.22
N GLN A 69 12.84 7.03 14.04
CA GLN A 69 13.04 8.42 14.41
C GLN A 69 14.50 8.79 14.23
N THR A 70 14.73 9.98 13.69
CA THR A 70 16.06 10.57 13.54
C THR A 70 16.00 12.03 13.96
N ALA A 71 16.87 12.44 14.88
CA ALA A 71 17.05 13.85 15.26
C ALA A 71 18.30 14.41 14.59
N ALA A 72 18.17 15.55 13.88
CA ALA A 72 19.27 16.24 13.24
C ALA A 72 18.97 17.74 13.08
N GLY A 73 19.94 18.60 13.41
CA GLY A 73 19.82 20.04 13.18
C GLY A 73 18.70 20.72 13.97
N GLY A 74 18.39 20.25 15.18
CA GLY A 74 17.28 20.76 16.01
C GLY A 74 15.90 20.37 15.50
N LEU A 75 15.81 19.43 14.56
CA LEU A 75 14.57 18.84 14.06
C LEU A 75 14.55 17.35 14.36
N VAL A 76 13.38 16.86 14.75
CA VAL A 76 13.08 15.44 14.89
C VAL A 76 12.21 15.03 13.71
N THR A 77 12.70 14.04 12.96
CA THR A 77 11.97 13.40 11.84
C THR A 77 11.52 12.03 12.27
N VAL A 78 10.21 11.80 12.23
CA VAL A 78 9.58 10.51 12.49
C VAL A 78 9.07 9.95 11.17
N THR A 79 9.52 8.74 10.83
CA THR A 79 9.14 8.05 9.59
C THR A 79 8.35 6.79 9.92
N ALA A 80 7.11 6.70 9.44
CA ALA A 80 6.31 5.49 9.49
C ALA A 80 6.47 4.69 8.20
N HIS A 81 6.55 3.37 8.32
CA HIS A 81 6.72 2.41 7.24
C HIS A 81 5.62 1.34 7.33
N ILE A 82 4.71 1.32 6.35
CA ILE A 82 3.55 0.43 6.32
C ILE A 82 3.64 -0.51 5.11
N PRO A 83 3.64 -1.85 5.31
CA PRO A 83 3.65 -2.78 4.19
C PRO A 83 2.32 -2.74 3.45
N ALA A 84 2.35 -2.69 2.13
CA ALA A 84 1.19 -2.68 1.25
C ALA A 84 1.33 -3.72 0.11
N PRO A 85 0.24 -4.06 -0.59
CA PRO A 85 0.31 -4.96 -1.74
C PRO A 85 1.28 -4.50 -2.84
N LEU A 86 1.40 -3.19 -3.04
CA LEU A 86 2.28 -2.59 -4.03
C LEU A 86 3.56 -1.99 -3.39
N GLY A 87 4.17 -2.73 -2.46
CA GLY A 87 5.44 -2.35 -1.81
C GLY A 87 5.26 -1.75 -0.40
N GLU A 88 6.33 -1.17 0.14
CA GLU A 88 6.27 -0.47 1.44
C GLU A 88 5.93 1.00 1.20
N ILE A 89 4.96 1.52 1.96
CA ILE A 89 4.58 2.93 1.92
C ILE A 89 5.14 3.63 3.15
N SER A 90 5.80 4.76 2.93
CA SER A 90 6.38 5.57 3.99
C SER A 90 5.79 6.97 4.04
N ALA A 91 5.63 7.51 5.24
CA ALA A 91 5.28 8.91 5.47
C ALA A 91 6.10 9.49 6.62
N GLN A 92 6.32 10.80 6.60
CA GLN A 92 7.17 11.50 7.57
C GLN A 92 6.41 12.62 8.27
N ALA A 93 6.72 12.81 9.54
CA ALA A 93 6.34 13.97 10.33
C ALA A 93 7.61 14.60 10.93
N ILE A 94 7.76 15.91 10.76
CA ILE A 94 8.96 16.66 11.17
C ILE A 94 8.52 17.76 12.14
N PHE A 95 9.21 17.88 13.27
CA PHE A 95 8.94 18.88 14.31
C PHE A 95 10.24 19.33 14.99
N PRO A 96 10.27 20.51 15.63
CA PRO A 96 11.47 20.97 16.34
C PRO A 96 11.73 20.17 17.60
N GLU A 97 13.00 19.98 17.92
CA GLU A 97 13.45 19.39 19.19
C GLU A 97 13.31 20.43 20.31
N GLU A 98 12.37 20.23 21.24
CA GLU A 98 12.32 21.03 22.47
C GLU A 98 13.40 20.50 23.42
N SER A 99 14.44 21.31 23.65
CA SER A 99 15.59 21.01 24.51
C SER A 99 15.41 21.55 25.92
#